data_AF-A0A174ZJX0-F1
#
_entry.id   AF-A0A174ZJX0-F1
#
_cell.length_a   1.000
_cell.length_b   1.000
_cell.length_c   1.000
_cell.angle_alpha   90.00
_cell.angle_beta   90.00
_cell.angle_gamma   90.00
#
_symmetry.space_group_name_H-M   'P 1'
#
loop_
_entity.id
_entity.type
_entity.pdbx_description
1 polymer ?
#
loop_
_entity_poly.entity_id
_entity_poly.type
_entity_poly.pdbx_seq_one_letter_code
_entity_poly.pdbx_strand_id
1 'polypeptide(L)'
;MKRSKKMSVLRECAEKHYICRCFYEYDKSYWYYYINDFNDKFVLGQEENDFELNGYTIRKIDELQKAEIKNDVCEEINRLNGVAEQIKAPKIDITSWQSIFNSLRECGEWAIVENENEDLFHIGIILKAGKNKLTMREFDADGKWQEEAKIPYKEITSVSFKTRYIDNWRKYLERTKEG
;
A
#
# COMPACT_ATOMS: atom_id res chain seq x y z
N MET A 1 -0.75 -11.55 17.93
CA MET A 1 -2.15 -12.06 18.03
C MET A 1 -2.32 -13.33 17.19
N LYS A 2 -3.18 -14.30 17.56
CA LYS A 2 -3.41 -15.50 16.71
C LYS A 2 -3.86 -15.10 15.30
N ARG A 3 -3.35 -15.77 14.27
CA ARG A 3 -3.62 -15.47 12.86
C ARG A 3 -5.12 -15.48 12.52
N SER A 4 -5.87 -16.48 13.00
CA SER A 4 -7.32 -16.55 12.79
C SER A 4 -8.06 -15.33 13.31
N LYS A 5 -7.62 -14.77 14.46
CA LYS A 5 -8.21 -13.55 15.02
C LYS A 5 -7.88 -12.32 14.18
N LYS A 6 -6.65 -12.20 13.65
CA LYS A 6 -6.29 -11.14 12.68
C LYS A 6 -7.22 -11.17 11.47
N MET A 7 -7.38 -12.35 10.86
CA MET A 7 -8.23 -12.53 9.68
C MET A 7 -9.71 -12.20 9.96
N SER A 8 -10.21 -12.51 11.16
CA SER A 8 -11.57 -12.16 11.54
C SER A 8 -11.79 -10.65 11.62
N VAL A 9 -10.83 -9.92 12.21
CA VAL A 9 -10.89 -8.45 12.30
C VAL A 9 -10.82 -7.81 10.90
N LEU A 10 -9.88 -8.26 10.06
CA LEU A 10 -9.75 -7.76 8.69
C LEU A 10 -11.04 -7.97 7.89
N ARG A 11 -11.68 -9.15 8.04
CA ARG A 11 -12.95 -9.45 7.40
C ARG A 11 -14.06 -8.51 7.84
N GLU A 12 -14.21 -8.31 9.14
CA GLU A 12 -15.24 -7.42 9.68
C GLU A 12 -15.03 -5.97 9.23
N CYS A 13 -13.78 -5.49 9.23
CA CYS A 13 -13.43 -4.17 8.71
C CYS A 13 -13.75 -4.03 7.21
N ALA A 14 -13.46 -5.06 6.40
CA ALA A 14 -13.78 -5.05 4.98
C ALA A 14 -15.30 -5.04 4.71
N GLU A 15 -16.08 -5.85 5.44
CA GLU A 15 -17.53 -5.96 5.26
C GLU A 15 -18.30 -4.72 5.74
N LYS A 16 -17.82 -4.07 6.81
CA LYS A 16 -18.49 -2.94 7.46
C LYS A 16 -17.89 -1.58 7.09
N HIS A 17 -16.82 -1.58 6.32
CA HIS A 17 -16.00 -0.39 6.06
C HIS A 17 -15.61 0.31 7.38
N TYR A 18 -15.19 -0.47 8.37
CA TYR A 18 -14.58 0.08 9.58
C TYR A 18 -13.11 0.35 9.34
N ILE A 19 -12.59 1.39 9.98
CA ILE A 19 -11.14 1.62 10.02
C ILE A 19 -10.51 0.48 10.84
N CYS A 20 -9.54 -0.19 10.23
CA CYS A 20 -8.69 -1.18 10.86
C CYS A 20 -7.38 -0.51 11.30
N ARG A 21 -7.09 -0.57 12.60
CA ARG A 21 -5.77 -0.24 13.14
C ARG A 21 -4.86 -1.47 13.00
N CYS A 22 -3.86 -1.38 12.14
CA CYS A 22 -2.90 -2.45 11.85
C CYS A 22 -1.55 -2.15 12.49
N PHE A 23 -1.01 -3.12 13.22
CA PHE A 23 0.30 -3.03 13.89
C PHE A 23 1.23 -4.04 13.23
N TYR A 24 2.35 -3.57 12.68
CA TYR A 24 3.35 -4.39 12.00
C TYR A 24 4.58 -4.59 12.89
N GLU A 25 5.38 -5.62 12.61
CA GLU A 25 6.55 -5.98 13.41
C GLU A 25 7.66 -4.92 13.39
N TYR A 26 7.88 -4.33 12.22
CA TYR A 26 8.91 -3.33 11.96
C TYR A 26 8.54 -1.91 12.40
N ASP A 27 7.27 -1.65 12.73
CA ASP A 27 6.79 -0.33 13.11
C ASP A 27 6.26 -0.33 14.55
N LYS A 28 6.80 0.55 15.39
CA LYS A 28 6.34 0.73 16.77
C LYS A 28 4.98 1.41 16.85
N SER A 29 4.56 2.06 15.77
CA SER A 29 3.29 2.75 15.61
C SER A 29 2.23 1.80 15.03
N TYR A 30 1.19 2.37 14.44
CA TYR A 30 0.14 1.64 13.76
C TYR A 30 -0.30 2.42 12.53
N TRP A 31 -0.94 1.71 11.61
CA TRP A 31 -1.50 2.26 10.39
C TRP A 31 -3.02 2.15 10.42
N TYR A 32 -3.71 3.15 9.88
CA TYR A 32 -5.16 3.13 9.71
C TYR A 32 -5.52 2.78 8.27
N TYR A 33 -6.28 1.70 8.12
CA TYR A 33 -6.69 1.22 6.81
C TYR A 33 -8.19 0.95 6.76
N TYR A 34 -8.82 1.37 5.67
CA TYR A 34 -10.02 0.70 5.20
C TYR A 34 -9.59 -0.53 4.38
N ILE A 35 -9.97 -1.73 4.82
CA ILE A 35 -9.52 -2.98 4.18
C ILE A 35 -10.31 -3.18 2.88
N ASN A 36 -9.59 -3.30 1.76
CA ASN A 36 -10.21 -3.57 0.46
C ASN A 36 -10.17 -5.05 0.08
N ASP A 37 -9.06 -5.74 0.37
CA ASP A 37 -8.88 -7.16 0.12
C ASP A 37 -7.78 -7.74 1.01
N PHE A 38 -7.78 -9.05 1.23
CA PHE A 38 -6.74 -9.75 1.97
C PHE A 38 -6.76 -11.25 1.71
N ASN A 39 -5.61 -11.89 1.88
CA ASN A 39 -5.48 -13.34 1.81
C ASN A 39 -4.48 -13.85 2.86
N ASP A 40 -3.99 -15.07 2.70
CA ASP A 40 -2.99 -15.67 3.59
C ASP A 40 -1.57 -15.16 3.36
N LYS A 41 -1.35 -14.14 2.53
CA LYS A 41 -0.03 -13.56 2.28
C LYS A 41 -0.04 -12.06 2.41
N PHE A 42 -1.13 -11.40 2.02
CA PHE A 42 -1.19 -9.96 1.87
C PHE A 42 -2.47 -9.37 2.47
N VAL A 43 -2.35 -8.12 2.89
CA VAL A 43 -3.46 -7.23 3.21
C VAL A 43 -3.35 -6.02 2.28
N LEU A 44 -4.43 -5.72 1.57
CA LEU A 44 -4.59 -4.52 0.76
C LEU A 44 -5.56 -3.59 1.48
N GLY A 45 -5.05 -2.43 1.88
CA GLY A 45 -5.84 -1.39 2.53
C GLY A 45 -5.71 -0.06 1.80
N GLN A 46 -6.76 0.75 1.88
CA GLN A 46 -6.73 2.16 1.54
C GLN A 46 -6.37 2.93 2.81
N GLU A 47 -5.25 3.66 2.78
CA GLU A 47 -4.75 4.37 3.95
C GLU A 47 -5.70 5.51 4.31
N GLU A 48 -6.05 5.61 5.59
CA GLU A 48 -6.68 6.79 6.17
C GLU A 48 -5.62 7.62 6.88
N ASN A 49 -5.53 8.90 6.53
CA ASN A 49 -4.57 9.82 7.10
C ASN A 49 -5.17 11.23 7.13
N ASP A 50 -5.23 11.82 8.33
CA ASP A 50 -5.83 13.14 8.61
C ASP A 50 -7.27 13.30 8.09
N PHE A 51 -8.12 12.29 8.31
CA PHE A 51 -9.53 12.27 7.89
C PHE A 51 -9.74 12.26 6.37
N GLU A 52 -8.74 11.79 5.62
CA GLU A 52 -8.77 11.63 4.18
C GLU A 52 -8.16 10.29 3.76
N LEU A 53 -8.53 9.82 2.55
CA LEU A 53 -7.91 8.63 1.96
C LEU A 53 -6.60 9.00 1.25
N ASN A 54 -5.51 8.29 1.53
CA ASN A 54 -4.18 8.55 0.98
C ASN A 54 -3.64 7.39 0.13
N GLY A 55 -4.40 7.00 -0.88
CA GLY A 55 -4.02 5.89 -1.75
C GLY A 55 -4.08 4.54 -1.06
N TYR A 56 -3.39 3.57 -1.64
CA TYR A 56 -3.47 2.16 -1.25
C TYR A 56 -2.11 1.63 -0.84
N THR A 57 -2.11 0.69 0.09
CA THR A 57 -0.92 -0.04 0.51
C THR A 57 -1.22 -1.54 0.60
N ILE A 58 -0.31 -2.33 0.06
CA ILE A 58 -0.27 -3.79 0.18
C ILE A 58 0.87 -4.15 1.11
N ARG A 59 0.60 -4.88 2.19
CA ARG A 59 1.60 -5.33 3.16
C ARG A 59 1.52 -6.83 3.38
N LYS A 60 2.64 -7.46 3.77
CA LYS A 60 2.67 -8.88 4.14
C LYS A 60 1.86 -9.13 5.42
N ILE A 61 1.06 -10.19 5.43
CA ILE A 61 0.24 -10.54 6.60
C ILE A 61 1.04 -11.22 7.73
N ASP A 62 2.19 -11.78 7.39
CA ASP A 62 3.10 -12.40 8.36
C ASP A 62 3.72 -11.35 9.28
N GLU A 63 3.98 -10.16 8.74
CA GLU A 63 4.48 -8.98 9.46
C GLU A 63 3.39 -8.32 10.33
N LEU A 64 2.10 -8.56 10.05
CA LEU A 64 0.99 -7.99 10.82
C LEU A 64 0.91 -8.64 12.20
N GLN A 65 1.34 -7.96 13.26
CA GLN A 65 1.35 -8.50 14.63
C GLN A 65 -0.05 -8.47 15.27
N LYS A 66 -0.81 -7.41 14.99
CA LYS A 66 -2.12 -7.14 15.58
C LYS A 66 -3.00 -6.32 14.62
N ALA A 67 -4.31 -6.55 14.69
CA ALA A 67 -5.32 -5.78 13.98
C ALA A 67 -6.46 -5.48 14.96
N GLU A 68 -6.99 -4.26 14.93
CA GLU A 68 -8.10 -3.83 15.79
C GLU A 68 -9.09 -3.02 14.98
N ILE A 69 -10.38 -3.19 15.27
CA ILE A 69 -11.41 -2.29 14.76
C ILE A 69 -11.30 -0.99 15.55
N LYS A 70 -11.09 0.12 14.85
CA LYS A 70 -11.14 1.45 15.46
C LYS A 70 -12.60 1.82 15.69
N ASN A 71 -12.94 2.09 16.94
CA ASN A 71 -14.28 2.46 17.37
C ASN A 71 -14.17 3.62 18.37
N ASP A 72 -13.79 4.79 17.85
CA ASP A 72 -13.62 6.02 18.62
C ASP A 72 -14.14 7.21 17.81
N VAL A 73 -14.10 8.41 18.41
CA VAL A 73 -14.64 9.65 17.81
C VAL A 73 -14.04 9.97 16.44
N CYS A 74 -12.80 9.55 16.15
CA CYS A 74 -12.22 9.79 14.82
C CYS A 74 -12.89 8.95 13.74
N GLU A 75 -13.37 7.75 14.07
CA GLU A 75 -14.16 6.92 13.15
C GLU A 75 -15.52 7.58 12.85
N GLU A 76 -16.17 8.10 13.90
CA GLU A 76 -17.43 8.85 13.75
C GLU A 76 -17.24 10.09 12.87
N ILE A 77 -16.18 10.86 13.08
CA ILE A 77 -15.83 12.02 12.25
C ILE A 77 -15.63 11.60 10.79
N ASN A 78 -14.90 10.51 10.53
CA ASN A 78 -14.67 10.02 9.18
C ASN A 78 -15.97 9.62 8.46
N ARG A 79 -16.92 9.01 9.18
CA ARG A 79 -18.26 8.73 8.62
C ARG A 79 -19.03 10.01 8.32
N LEU A 80 -19.04 10.97 9.25
CA LEU A 80 -19.72 12.26 9.05
C LEU A 80 -19.12 13.05 7.87
N ASN A 81 -17.82 12.95 7.66
CA ASN A 81 -17.11 13.56 6.53
C ASN A 81 -17.31 12.81 5.20
N GLY A 82 -18.02 11.68 5.21
CA GLY A 82 -18.27 10.90 4.01
C GLY A 82 -17.04 10.12 3.51
N VAL A 83 -16.06 9.84 4.37
CA VAL A 83 -14.80 9.17 3.98
C VAL A 83 -15.05 7.70 3.69
N ALA A 84 -15.93 7.04 4.45
CA ALA A 84 -16.26 5.63 4.26
C ALA A 84 -16.97 5.38 2.91
N GLU A 85 -17.69 6.36 2.39
CA GLU A 85 -18.41 6.34 1.12
C GLU A 85 -17.48 6.51 -0.08
N GLN A 86 -16.25 7.00 0.15
CA GLN A 86 -15.24 7.18 -0.87
C GLN A 86 -14.38 5.93 -1.11
N ILE A 87 -14.48 4.93 -0.23
CA ILE A 87 -13.70 3.69 -0.31
C ILE A 87 -14.02 2.97 -1.62
N LYS A 88 -12.98 2.61 -2.36
CA LYS A 88 -13.11 1.85 -3.62
C LYS A 88 -12.05 0.77 -3.68
N ALA A 89 -12.47 -0.48 -3.85
CA ALA A 89 -11.52 -1.56 -4.07
C ALA A 89 -10.82 -1.38 -5.44
N PRO A 90 -9.47 -1.36 -5.49
CA PRO A 90 -8.75 -1.28 -6.75
C PRO A 90 -8.73 -2.66 -7.42
N LYS A 91 -8.65 -2.70 -8.75
CA LYS A 91 -8.60 -3.95 -9.54
C LYS A 91 -7.18 -4.54 -9.54
N ILE A 92 -6.69 -4.98 -8.39
CA ILE A 92 -5.33 -5.51 -8.21
C ILE A 92 -5.39 -6.96 -7.75
N ASP A 93 -4.71 -7.86 -8.48
CA ASP A 93 -4.54 -9.25 -8.07
C ASP A 93 -3.45 -9.36 -7.00
N ILE A 94 -3.85 -9.61 -5.75
CA ILE A 94 -2.95 -9.75 -4.60
C ILE A 94 -2.51 -11.20 -4.31
N THR A 95 -2.62 -12.14 -5.25
CA THR A 95 -2.25 -13.55 -5.03
C THR A 95 -0.75 -13.78 -4.80
N SER A 96 0.09 -12.91 -5.39
CA SER A 96 1.55 -12.96 -5.29
C SER A 96 2.15 -11.58 -5.59
N TRP A 97 3.38 -11.33 -5.15
CA TRP A 97 4.10 -10.13 -5.57
C TRP A 97 4.17 -9.98 -7.09
N GLN A 98 4.35 -11.09 -7.84
CA GLN A 98 4.36 -11.03 -9.30
C GLN A 98 3.02 -10.54 -9.86
N SER A 99 1.90 -11.08 -9.35
CA SER A 99 0.55 -10.69 -9.77
C SER A 99 0.24 -9.23 -9.41
N ILE A 100 0.67 -8.79 -8.23
CA ILE A 100 0.53 -7.41 -7.75
C ILE A 100 1.20 -6.45 -8.73
N PHE A 101 2.48 -6.67 -9.01
CA PHE A 101 3.24 -5.78 -9.89
C PHE A 101 2.81 -5.86 -11.35
N ASN A 102 2.33 -7.01 -11.83
CA ASN A 102 1.71 -7.08 -13.16
C ASN A 102 0.44 -6.23 -13.22
N SER A 103 -0.45 -6.35 -12.22
CA SER A 103 -1.70 -5.57 -12.15
C SER A 103 -1.43 -4.06 -12.11
N LEU A 104 -0.50 -3.63 -11.23
CA LEU A 104 -0.11 -2.23 -11.11
C LEU A 104 0.47 -1.67 -12.42
N ARG A 105 1.35 -2.44 -13.07
CA ARG A 105 1.93 -2.07 -14.37
C ARG A 105 0.87 -1.96 -15.47
N GLU A 106 -0.06 -2.92 -15.55
CA GLU A 106 -1.15 -2.92 -16.54
C GLU A 106 -2.09 -1.71 -16.37
N CYS A 107 -2.25 -1.25 -15.13
CA CYS A 107 -2.99 -0.03 -14.81
C CYS A 107 -2.18 1.26 -15.01
N GLY A 108 -0.88 1.18 -15.38
CA GLY A 108 -0.01 2.34 -15.54
C GLY A 108 0.27 3.08 -14.22
N GLU A 109 0.22 2.36 -13.10
CA GLU A 109 0.45 2.91 -11.78
C GLU A 109 1.95 3.05 -11.50
N TRP A 110 2.28 4.13 -10.80
CA TRP A 110 3.57 4.30 -10.17
C TRP A 110 3.49 3.71 -8.76
N ALA A 111 4.60 3.23 -8.25
CA ALA A 111 4.63 2.56 -6.95
C ALA A 111 5.78 3.06 -6.08
N ILE A 112 5.54 3.02 -4.78
CA ILE A 112 6.55 3.00 -3.74
C ILE A 112 6.71 1.54 -3.30
N VAL A 113 7.94 1.05 -3.21
CA VAL A 113 8.29 -0.31 -2.79
C VAL A 113 9.31 -0.22 -1.67
N GLU A 114 9.02 -0.84 -0.53
CA GLU A 114 9.84 -0.65 0.67
C GLU A 114 10.22 -1.99 1.33
N ASN A 115 11.40 -1.98 1.95
CA ASN A 115 11.75 -2.93 3.01
C ASN A 115 11.82 -2.15 4.33
N GLU A 116 10.73 -2.18 5.07
CA GLU A 116 10.57 -1.46 6.33
C GLU A 116 11.48 -2.02 7.44
N ASN A 117 12.06 -3.21 7.24
CA ASN A 117 13.06 -3.78 8.17
C ASN A 117 14.50 -3.29 7.88
N GLU A 118 14.76 -2.75 6.69
CA GLU A 118 16.11 -2.41 6.20
C GLU A 118 16.21 -0.96 5.69
N ASP A 119 15.21 -0.11 6.00
CA ASP A 119 15.10 1.28 5.54
C ASP A 119 15.28 1.43 4.01
N LEU A 120 14.86 0.43 3.22
CA LEU A 120 14.90 0.51 1.76
C LEU A 120 13.64 1.19 1.23
N PHE A 121 13.82 2.15 0.32
CA PHE A 121 12.75 2.92 -0.30
C PHE A 121 13.01 3.09 -1.79
N HIS A 122 12.08 2.62 -2.61
CA HIS A 122 12.10 2.76 -4.06
C HIS A 122 10.81 3.42 -4.52
N ILE A 123 10.90 4.46 -5.37
CA ILE A 123 9.73 5.12 -5.96
C ILE A 123 9.92 5.28 -7.47
N GLY A 124 8.90 4.92 -8.25
CA GLY A 124 8.96 5.12 -9.70
C GLY A 124 7.99 4.25 -10.49
N ILE A 125 8.39 3.99 -11.74
CA ILE A 125 7.61 3.21 -12.71
C ILE A 125 8.02 1.75 -12.71
N ILE A 126 7.02 0.87 -12.75
CA ILE A 126 7.22 -0.57 -12.86
C ILE A 126 7.48 -0.92 -14.33
N LEU A 127 8.69 -1.38 -14.65
CA LEU A 127 9.04 -1.83 -15.99
C LEU A 127 8.65 -3.29 -16.20
N LYS A 128 8.93 -4.15 -15.22
CA LYS A 128 8.73 -5.61 -15.35
C LYS A 128 8.50 -6.29 -14.00
N ALA A 129 7.48 -7.13 -13.94
CA ALA A 129 7.29 -8.11 -12.87
C ALA A 129 7.83 -9.48 -13.30
N GLY A 130 9.07 -9.79 -12.89
CA GLY A 130 9.70 -11.08 -13.14
C GLY A 130 9.17 -12.19 -12.23
N LYS A 131 9.73 -13.39 -12.36
CA LYS A 131 9.31 -14.55 -11.52
C LYS A 131 9.60 -14.35 -10.03
N ASN A 132 10.69 -13.68 -9.68
CA ASN A 132 11.17 -13.55 -8.30
C ASN A 132 11.66 -12.14 -7.94
N LYS A 133 11.54 -11.19 -8.86
CA LYS A 133 12.02 -9.82 -8.68
C LYS A 133 11.23 -8.84 -9.52
N LEU A 134 11.15 -7.62 -9.02
CA LEU A 134 10.66 -6.45 -9.71
C LEU A 134 11.79 -5.77 -10.48
N THR A 135 11.48 -5.09 -11.56
CA THR A 135 12.37 -4.13 -12.22
C THR A 135 11.65 -2.80 -12.33
N MET A 136 12.24 -1.75 -11.77
CA MET A 136 11.71 -0.38 -11.75
C MET A 136 12.70 0.59 -12.38
N ARG A 137 12.17 1.69 -12.93
CA ARG A 137 12.97 2.90 -13.17
C ARG A 137 12.58 3.91 -12.10
N GLU A 138 13.56 4.30 -11.30
CA GLU A 138 13.37 5.17 -10.13
C GLU A 138 13.84 6.58 -10.44
N PHE A 139 13.48 7.52 -9.58
CA PHE A 139 14.02 8.87 -9.59
C PHE A 139 14.51 9.25 -8.19
N ASP A 140 15.49 10.14 -8.13
CA ASP A 140 16.01 10.66 -6.86
C ASP A 140 15.18 11.85 -6.32
N ALA A 141 15.58 12.38 -5.17
CA ALA A 141 14.90 13.52 -4.54
C ALA A 141 15.01 14.84 -5.34
N ASP A 142 15.89 14.92 -6.35
CA ASP A 142 15.96 16.03 -7.30
C ASP A 142 15.03 15.81 -8.51
N GLY A 143 14.35 14.66 -8.59
CA GLY A 143 13.51 14.25 -9.71
C GLY A 143 14.28 13.67 -10.90
N LYS A 144 15.56 13.35 -10.75
CA LYS A 144 16.35 12.79 -11.85
C LYS A 144 16.15 11.29 -11.94
N TRP A 145 15.78 10.81 -13.11
CA TRP A 145 15.67 9.38 -13.37
C TRP A 145 17.02 8.68 -13.23
N GLN A 146 16.97 7.53 -12.56
CA GLN A 146 18.12 6.67 -12.30
C GLN A 146 18.13 5.47 -13.27
N GLU A 147 19.19 4.67 -13.18
CA GLU A 147 19.24 3.38 -13.85
C GLU A 147 18.19 2.40 -13.31
N GLU A 148 17.95 1.31 -14.04
CA GLU A 148 16.98 0.30 -13.64
C GLU A 148 17.39 -0.40 -12.34
N ALA A 149 16.52 -0.35 -11.34
CA ALA A 149 16.66 -1.10 -10.11
C ALA A 149 16.01 -2.48 -10.25
N LYS A 150 16.63 -3.51 -9.64
CA LYS A 150 16.11 -4.88 -9.61
C LYS A 150 15.92 -5.32 -8.17
N ILE A 151 14.65 -5.41 -7.74
CA ILE A 151 14.28 -5.61 -6.34
C ILE A 151 13.75 -7.04 -6.16
N PRO A 152 14.45 -7.93 -5.44
CA PRO A 152 13.96 -9.26 -5.09
C PRO A 152 12.67 -9.21 -4.26
N TYR A 153 11.66 -10.03 -4.61
CA TYR A 153 10.39 -10.06 -3.89
C TYR A 153 10.50 -10.45 -2.41
N LYS A 154 11.57 -11.15 -2.03
CA LYS A 154 11.84 -11.51 -0.65
C LYS A 154 12.13 -10.29 0.23
N GLU A 155 12.71 -9.23 -0.34
CA GLU A 155 13.10 -7.99 0.34
C GLU A 155 11.91 -7.01 0.47
N ILE A 156 10.79 -7.27 -0.21
CA ILE A 156 9.66 -6.33 -0.20
C ILE A 156 8.76 -6.62 1.01
N THR A 157 8.43 -5.57 1.76
CA THR A 157 7.52 -5.62 2.92
C THR A 157 6.19 -4.92 2.64
N SER A 158 6.25 -3.78 1.93
CA SER A 158 5.10 -2.98 1.53
C SER A 158 5.22 -2.49 0.09
N VAL A 159 4.07 -2.25 -0.53
CA VAL A 159 3.93 -1.56 -1.81
C VAL A 159 2.80 -0.56 -1.69
N SER A 160 3.07 0.71 -1.96
CA SER A 160 2.07 1.77 -1.96
C SER A 160 1.86 2.36 -3.35
N PHE A 161 0.63 2.72 -3.70
CA PHE A 161 0.27 3.28 -5.01
C PHE A 161 -0.90 4.27 -4.89
N LYS A 162 -1.00 5.22 -5.83
CA LYS A 162 -1.97 6.34 -5.80
C LYS A 162 -1.96 7.16 -4.51
N THR A 163 -0.82 7.21 -3.83
CA THR A 163 -0.66 8.10 -2.68
C THR A 163 -0.54 9.53 -3.17
N ARG A 164 -0.91 10.51 -2.34
CA ARG A 164 -0.74 11.93 -2.70
C ARG A 164 0.72 12.26 -3.01
N TYR A 165 1.66 11.59 -2.35
CA TYR A 165 3.09 11.73 -2.59
C TYR A 165 3.49 11.30 -4.02
N ILE A 166 3.06 10.11 -4.44
CA ILE A 166 3.29 9.59 -5.80
C ILE A 166 2.64 10.53 -6.83
N ASP A 167 1.39 10.95 -6.59
CA ASP A 167 0.65 11.79 -7.53
C ASP A 167 1.32 13.16 -7.74
N ASN A 168 1.89 13.75 -6.68
CA ASN A 168 2.63 15.02 -6.79
C ASN A 168 3.91 14.85 -7.59
N TRP A 169 4.70 13.80 -7.32
CA TRP A 169 5.91 13.50 -8.09
C TRP A 169 5.61 13.22 -9.56
N ARG A 170 4.60 12.41 -9.83
CA ARG A 170 4.16 12.10 -11.19
C ARG A 170 3.78 13.37 -11.95
N LYS A 171 2.95 14.23 -11.36
CA LYS A 171 2.57 15.54 -11.95
C LYS A 171 3.78 16.43 -12.22
N TYR A 172 4.78 16.42 -11.34
CA TYR A 172 5.99 17.22 -11.52
C TYR A 172 6.82 16.69 -12.71
N LEU A 173 7.15 15.39 -12.70
CA LEU A 173 8.02 14.77 -13.70
C LEU A 173 7.41 14.71 -15.10
N GLU A 174 6.09 14.54 -15.21
CA GLU A 174 5.38 14.62 -16.49
C GLU A 174 5.41 16.04 -17.09
N ARG A 175 5.54 17.09 -16.27
CA ARG A 175 5.61 18.48 -16.74
C ARG A 175 7.00 18.93 -17.15
N THR A 176 8.05 18.42 -16.49
CA THR A 176 9.43 18.89 -16.70
C THR A 176 10.12 18.27 -17.93
N LYS A 177 9.46 17.35 -18.66
CA LYS A 177 10.00 16.64 -19.85
C LYS A 177 11.28 15.85 -19.60
N GLU A 178 11.56 15.49 -18.36
CA GLU A 178 12.67 14.58 -18.04
C GLU A 178 12.25 13.10 -18.11
N GLY A 179 10.96 12.81 -18.34
CA GLY A 179 10.37 11.46 -18.51
C GLY A 179 10.79 10.70 -19.76
#